data_AF-A0A1F3WLY8-F1
#
_entry.id   AF-A0A1F3WLY8-F1
#
_cell.length_a   1.000
_cell.length_b   1.000
_cell.length_c   1.000
_cell.angle_alpha   90.00
_cell.angle_beta   90.00
_cell.angle_gamma   90.00
#
_symmetry.space_group_name_H-M   'P 1'
#
loop_
_entity.id
_entity.type
_entity.pdbx_description
1 polymer ?
#
loop_
_entity_poly.entity_id
_entity_poly.type
_entity_poly.pdbx_seq_one_letter_code
_entity_poly.pdbx_strand_id
1 'polypeptide(L)'
;MSITEWAGEQGIQVEIYDGRAEEQQVEGLLLITENQDVEREHSEIYSAFYDKHTPTQRIDINGTLQVAINGFGMWLRSNKCQRILILGSDKLASNDNLQRFLDRAKKAI
;
A
#
# COMPACT_ATOMS: atom_id res chain seq x y z
N MET A 1 -1.16 -1.96 16.97
CA MET A 1 -1.37 -3.08 16.04
C MET A 1 -0.48 -2.82 14.86
N SER A 2 0.42 -3.75 14.54
CA SER A 2 1.30 -3.66 13.37
C SER A 2 0.53 -4.03 12.09
N ILE A 3 1.03 -3.59 10.93
CA ILE A 3 0.42 -3.93 9.64
C ILE A 3 0.40 -5.44 9.38
N THR A 4 1.41 -6.16 9.91
CA THR A 4 1.52 -7.62 9.85
C THR A 4 0.40 -8.30 10.65
N GLU A 5 0.09 -7.79 11.85
CA GLU A 5 -1.01 -8.31 12.67
C GLU A 5 -2.36 -8.10 11.98
N TRP A 6 -2.62 -6.89 11.46
CA TRP A 6 -3.86 -6.59 10.74
C TRP A 6 -4.03 -7.49 9.51
N ALA A 7 -2.97 -7.69 8.72
CA ALA A 7 -2.99 -8.53 7.53
C ALA A 7 -3.21 -10.01 7.88
N GLY A 8 -2.59 -10.49 8.96
CA GLY A 8 -2.82 -11.84 9.49
C GLY A 8 -4.29 -12.07 9.87
N GLU A 9 -4.93 -11.10 10.52
CA GLU A 9 -6.38 -11.16 10.82
C GLU A 9 -7.27 -11.19 9.56
N GLN A 10 -6.74 -10.83 8.39
CA GLN A 10 -7.46 -10.86 7.11
C GLN A 10 -7.13 -12.09 6.26
N GLY A 11 -6.27 -12.99 6.77
CA GLY A 11 -5.76 -14.10 5.97
C GLY A 11 -4.85 -13.64 4.82
N ILE A 12 -4.33 -12.41 4.89
CA ILE A 12 -3.37 -11.86 3.94
C ILE A 12 -1.98 -12.33 4.34
N GLN A 13 -1.31 -13.04 3.44
CA GLN A 13 0.10 -13.41 3.61
C GLN A 13 0.96 -12.16 3.52
N VAL A 14 1.80 -11.94 4.53
CA VAL A 14 2.76 -10.83 4.55
C VAL A 14 4.15 -11.40 4.42
N GLU A 15 4.87 -10.94 3.40
CA GLU A 15 6.29 -11.22 3.20
C GLU A 15 7.05 -9.91 3.33
N ILE A 16 8.15 -9.93 4.10
CA ILE A 16 9.03 -8.77 4.22
C ILE A 16 9.85 -8.70 2.94
N TYR A 17 9.67 -7.64 2.18
CA TYR A 17 10.40 -7.42 0.94
C TYR A 17 11.88 -7.14 1.24
N ASP A 18 12.78 -8.04 0.83
CA ASP A 18 14.24 -7.93 1.06
C ASP A 18 15.04 -7.49 -0.18
N GLY A 19 14.33 -7.17 -1.28
CA GLY A 19 14.90 -6.67 -2.52
C GLY A 19 15.57 -7.74 -3.41
N ARG A 20 15.43 -9.04 -3.15
CA ARG A 20 16.02 -10.10 -3.99
C ARG A 20 14.95 -10.91 -4.72
N ALA A 21 15.17 -11.11 -6.03
CA ALA A 21 14.53 -12.08 -6.94
C ALA A 21 12.99 -12.12 -7.08
N GLU A 22 12.21 -11.55 -6.16
CA GLU A 22 10.75 -11.67 -6.09
C GLU A 22 9.99 -10.50 -6.72
N GLU A 23 10.69 -9.49 -7.28
CA GLU A 23 10.06 -8.45 -8.11
C GLU A 23 9.17 -9.03 -9.22
N GLN A 24 9.51 -10.22 -9.73
CA GLN A 24 8.73 -10.90 -10.78
C GLN A 24 7.35 -11.37 -10.33
N GLN A 25 7.12 -11.47 -9.02
CA GLN A 25 5.86 -11.93 -8.46
C GLN A 25 4.97 -10.78 -8.01
N VAL A 26 5.48 -9.55 -7.84
CA VAL A 26 4.65 -8.41 -7.45
C VAL A 26 3.81 -7.94 -8.64
N GLU A 27 2.49 -7.97 -8.47
CA GLU A 27 1.52 -7.63 -9.51
C GLU A 27 0.97 -6.21 -9.36
N GLY A 28 1.23 -5.55 -8.24
CA GLY A 28 0.84 -4.17 -7.98
C GLY A 28 1.61 -3.56 -6.82
N LEU A 29 1.67 -2.23 -6.78
CA LEU A 29 2.33 -1.48 -5.72
C LEU A 29 1.40 -0.42 -5.13
N LEU A 30 1.26 -0.42 -3.81
CA LEU A 30 0.56 0.60 -3.04
C LEU A 30 1.56 1.41 -2.22
N LEU A 31 1.62 2.72 -2.44
CA LEU A 31 2.40 3.65 -1.63
C LEU A 31 1.49 4.44 -0.69
N ILE A 32 1.70 4.27 0.61
CA ILE A 32 1.00 4.99 1.67
C ILE A 32 1.89 6.12 2.16
N THR A 33 1.32 7.33 2.26
CA THR A 33 2.03 8.55 2.66
C THR A 33 1.23 9.33 3.69
N GLU A 34 1.88 10.21 4.43
CA GLU A 34 1.21 11.25 5.22
C GLU A 34 1.59 12.63 4.68
N ASN A 35 0.61 13.51 4.47
CA ASN A 35 0.82 14.88 3.97
C ASN A 35 1.59 14.96 2.64
N GLN A 36 1.40 13.96 1.77
CA GLN A 36 2.16 13.79 0.53
C GLN A 36 3.68 13.61 0.71
N ASP A 37 4.17 13.35 1.92
CA ASP A 37 5.60 13.13 2.14
C ASP A 37 6.00 11.71 1.72
N VAL A 38 7.08 11.62 0.93
CA VAL A 38 7.65 10.36 0.42
C VAL A 38 9.15 10.40 0.61
N GLU A 39 9.67 9.37 1.28
CA GLU A 39 11.11 9.16 1.39
C GLU A 39 11.69 8.81 0.02
N ARG A 40 12.92 9.28 -0.24
CA ARG A 40 13.56 9.13 -1.55
C ARG A 40 13.59 7.68 -2.03
N GLU A 41 13.93 6.74 -1.15
CA GLU A 41 13.96 5.31 -1.45
C GLU A 41 12.59 4.78 -1.92
N HIS A 42 11.51 5.11 -1.21
CA HIS A 42 10.16 4.74 -1.63
C HIS A 42 9.76 5.37 -2.96
N SER A 43 10.19 6.61 -3.23
CA SER A 43 9.94 7.25 -4.53
C SER A 43 10.66 6.54 -5.66
N GLU A 44 11.92 6.13 -5.45
CA GLU A 44 12.72 5.41 -6.44
C GLU A 44 12.10 4.05 -6.78
N ILE A 45 11.64 3.30 -5.77
CA ILE A 45 10.95 2.01 -5.98
C ILE A 45 9.61 2.24 -6.70
N TYR A 46 8.81 3.22 -6.28
CA TYR A 46 7.53 3.53 -6.92
C TYR A 46 7.72 3.88 -8.41
N SER A 47 8.70 4.73 -8.73
CA SER A 47 9.03 5.10 -10.10
C SER A 47 9.47 3.89 -10.93
N ALA A 48 10.27 2.98 -10.37
CA ALA A 48 10.68 1.76 -11.08
C ALA A 48 9.49 0.86 -11.46
N PHE A 49 8.49 0.73 -10.58
CA PHE A 49 7.26 -0.02 -10.88
C PHE A 49 6.39 0.68 -11.91
N TYR A 50 6.28 2.00 -11.81
CA TYR A 50 5.55 2.83 -12.77
C TYR A 50 6.14 2.71 -14.18
N ASP A 51 7.46 2.78 -14.31
CA ASP A 51 8.19 2.66 -15.58
C ASP A 51 8.07 1.26 -16.19
N LYS A 52 7.92 0.22 -15.36
CA LYS A 52 7.63 -1.16 -15.78
C LYS A 52 6.15 -1.39 -16.12
N HIS A 53 5.31 -0.35 -16.11
CA HIS A 53 3.85 -0.43 -16.29
C HIS A 53 3.16 -1.39 -15.31
N THR A 54 3.75 -1.61 -14.13
CA THR A 54 3.06 -2.35 -13.07
C THR A 54 2.01 -1.44 -12.45
N PRO A 55 0.78 -1.93 -12.19
CA PRO A 55 -0.24 -1.15 -11.51
C PRO A 55 0.28 -0.53 -10.22
N THR A 56 0.17 0.79 -10.11
CA THR A 56 0.63 1.54 -8.93
C THR A 56 -0.51 2.40 -8.40
N GLN A 57 -0.61 2.52 -7.07
CA GLN A 57 -1.56 3.41 -6.40
C GLN A 57 -0.85 4.14 -5.27
N ARG A 58 -1.12 5.44 -5.16
CA ARG A 58 -0.67 6.25 -4.03
C ARG A 58 -1.85 6.70 -3.19
N ILE A 59 -1.72 6.64 -1.87
CA ILE A 59 -2.75 7.06 -0.91
C ILE A 59 -2.11 7.93 0.16
N ASP A 60 -2.75 9.07 0.43
CA ASP A 60 -2.42 9.92 1.57
C ASP A 60 -3.43 9.72 2.69
N ILE A 61 -2.98 9.19 3.82
CA ILE A 61 -3.84 8.88 4.97
C ILE A 61 -4.29 10.14 5.72
N ASN A 62 -3.58 11.27 5.58
CA ASN A 62 -4.01 12.55 6.15
C ASN A 62 -4.92 13.34 5.19
N GLY A 63 -5.06 12.86 3.95
CA GLY A 63 -6.07 13.35 3.03
C GLY A 63 -7.49 12.89 3.41
N THR A 64 -8.44 13.08 2.49
CA THR A 64 -9.82 12.66 2.73
C THR A 64 -9.92 11.13 2.74
N LEU A 65 -10.29 10.55 3.90
CA LEU A 65 -10.43 9.10 4.07
C LEU A 65 -11.33 8.44 2.99
N GLN A 66 -12.44 9.09 2.61
CA GLN A 66 -13.32 8.54 1.57
C GLN A 66 -12.64 8.47 0.19
N VAL A 67 -11.78 9.44 -0.13
CA VAL A 67 -11.02 9.46 -1.39
C VAL A 67 -9.97 8.35 -1.37
N ALA A 68 -9.24 8.20 -0.26
CA ALA A 68 -8.28 7.11 -0.05
C ALA A 68 -8.94 5.72 -0.27
N ILE A 69 -10.09 5.48 0.37
CA ILE A 69 -10.80 4.20 0.26
C ILE A 69 -11.37 3.96 -1.14
N ASN A 70 -11.98 4.98 -1.75
CA ASN A 70 -12.52 4.84 -3.11
C ASN A 70 -11.41 4.59 -4.13
N GLY A 71 -10.29 5.31 -4.02
CA GLY A 71 -9.12 5.15 -4.89
C GLY A 71 -8.53 3.75 -4.76
N PHE A 72 -8.29 3.30 -3.52
CA PHE A 72 -7.79 1.95 -3.25
C PHE A 72 -8.70 0.86 -3.82
N GLY A 73 -9.99 0.92 -3.49
CA GLY A 73 -10.94 -0.10 -3.93
C GLY A 73 -11.13 -0.13 -5.45
N MET A 74 -11.11 1.03 -6.10
CA MET A 74 -11.16 1.10 -7.56
C MET A 74 -9.90 0.46 -8.18
N TRP A 75 -8.73 0.81 -7.66
CA TRP A 75 -7.46 0.26 -8.13
C TRP A 75 -7.40 -1.27 -7.98
N LEU A 76 -7.84 -1.82 -6.84
CA LEU A 76 -7.92 -3.28 -6.64
C LEU A 76 -8.84 -3.96 -7.65
N ARG A 77 -10.06 -3.44 -7.83
CA ARG A 77 -11.05 -4.04 -8.74
C ARG A 77 -10.61 -3.98 -10.20
N SER A 78 -9.93 -2.91 -10.60
CA SER A 78 -9.45 -2.73 -11.97
C SER A 78 -8.27 -3.62 -12.31
N ASN A 79 -7.33 -3.81 -11.36
CA ASN A 79 -6.06 -4.47 -11.65
C ASN A 79 -6.04 -5.96 -11.24
N LYS A 80 -6.90 -6.38 -10.30
CA LYS A 80 -7.02 -7.78 -9.85
C LYS A 80 -5.70 -8.41 -9.36
N CYS A 81 -4.80 -7.59 -8.82
CA CYS A 81 -3.53 -8.03 -8.26
C CYS A 81 -3.77 -8.99 -7.08
N GLN A 82 -3.11 -10.14 -7.07
CA GLN A 82 -3.10 -11.10 -5.97
C GLN A 82 -1.91 -10.87 -5.03
N ARG A 83 -0.81 -10.35 -5.56
CA ARG A 83 0.41 -10.02 -4.79
C ARG A 83 0.73 -8.54 -4.92
N ILE A 84 0.59 -7.80 -3.84
CA ILE A 84 0.77 -6.35 -3.80
C ILE A 84 1.90 -5.99 -2.85
N LEU A 85 2.84 -5.18 -3.31
CA LEU A 85 3.86 -4.57 -2.46
C LEU A 85 3.29 -3.29 -1.83
N ILE A 86 3.40 -3.16 -0.52
CA ILE A 86 2.99 -1.94 0.21
C ILE A 86 4.24 -1.23 0.71
N LEU A 87 4.39 0.04 0.34
CA LEU A 87 5.45 0.93 0.80
C LEU A 87 4.88 2.01 1.72
N GLY A 88 5.66 2.44 2.70
CA GLY A 88 5.31 3.52 3.60
C GLY A 88 6.42 3.81 4.60
N SER A 89 6.51 5.07 5.06
CA SER A 89 7.45 5.46 6.11
C SER A 89 7.15 4.76 7.43
N ASP A 90 8.19 4.43 8.21
CA ASP A 90 8.05 3.88 9.57
C ASP A 90 7.18 4.76 10.48
N LYS A 91 7.20 6.08 10.26
CA LYS A 91 6.42 7.06 11.04
C LYS A 91 4.92 6.84 10.91
N LEU A 92 4.45 6.27 9.80
CA LEU A 92 3.04 5.99 9.57
C LEU A 92 2.46 5.03 10.61
N ALA A 93 3.28 4.16 11.20
CA ALA A 93 2.85 3.24 12.25
C ALA A 93 2.32 3.96 13.50
N SER A 94 2.74 5.21 13.73
CA SER A 94 2.27 6.06 14.83
C SER A 94 1.07 6.96 14.46
N ASN A 95 0.63 6.95 13.20
CA ASN A 95 -0.44 7.80 12.72
C ASN A 95 -1.80 7.09 12.78
N ASP A 96 -2.72 7.60 13.60
CA ASP A 96 -4.07 7.04 13.78
C ASP A 96 -4.88 6.92 12.48
N ASN A 97 -4.59 7.76 11.48
CA ASN A 97 -5.28 7.70 10.20
C ASN A 97 -4.90 6.46 9.39
N LEU A 98 -3.72 5.87 9.62
CA LEU A 98 -3.35 4.59 9.02
C LEU A 98 -4.32 3.49 9.46
N GLN A 99 -4.56 3.37 10.77
CA GLN A 99 -5.50 2.37 11.30
C GLN A 99 -6.91 2.60 10.75
N ARG A 100 -7.38 3.86 10.72
CA ARG A 100 -8.70 4.21 10.16
C ARG A 100 -8.83 3.81 8.69
N PHE A 101 -7.76 4.01 7.92
CA PHE A 101 -7.70 3.57 6.53
C PHE A 101 -7.79 2.04 6.42
N LEU A 102 -6.95 1.30 7.15
CA LEU A 102 -6.91 -0.16 7.12
C LEU A 102 -8.25 -0.79 7.56
N ASP A 103 -8.90 -0.26 8.60
CA ASP A 103 -10.20 -0.73 9.10
C ASP A 103 -11.33 -0.53 8.08
N ARG A 104 -11.27 0.57 7.31
CA ARG A 104 -12.23 0.85 6.24
C ARG A 104 -11.92 0.05 4.98
N ALA A 105 -10.64 -0.11 4.67
CA ALA A 105 -10.17 -0.89 3.52
C ALA A 105 -10.66 -2.34 3.63
N LYS A 106 -10.59 -2.93 4.83
CA LYS A 106 -11.14 -4.27 5.12
C LYS A 106 -12.60 -4.47 4.68
N LYS A 107 -13.43 -3.42 4.67
CA LYS A 107 -14.85 -3.51 4.26
C LYS A 107 -15.06 -3.27 2.76
N ALA A 108 -14.05 -2.74 2.09
CA ALA A 108 -14.10 -2.35 0.68
C ALA A 108 -13.54 -3.43 -0.26
N ILE A 109 -12.86 -4.43 0.32
CA ILE A 109 -12.35 -5.65 -0.32
C ILE A 109 -13.31 -6.79 0.03
#